data_AF-A0A9Q1GDC2-F1
#
_entry.id   AF-A0A9Q1GDC2-F1
#
_cell.length_a   1.000
_cell.length_b   1.000
_cell.length_c   1.000
_cell.angle_alpha   90.00
_cell.angle_beta   90.00
_cell.angle_gamma   90.00
#
_symmetry.space_group_name_H-M   'P 1'
#
loop_
_entity.id
_entity.type
_entity.pdbx_description
1 polymer ?
#
loop_
_entity_poly.entity_id
_entity_poly.type
_entity_poly.pdbx_seq_one_letter_code
_entity_poly.pdbx_strand_id
1 'polypeptide(L)'
;MRTFFLPLKKLRRNVKYFLFGAVLITGVLAAYLEFVATTNTWNDNTQFSPWNDMNPYKHEGERESGRARGKGRPWESSFIPQPWRPEYKGQANLHIFEDWCGSSIAQLRKNLHYPLYPHSRTTVKKLAVTPRWTNYGLRIFGYLHPHSDGKYLFAVASDDNSEFWLSLDDSPVNVRLLALVGKTGAEWTAPGEFGKYVSQTSHPVE
;
A
#
# COMPACT_ATOMS: atom_id res chain seq x y z
N MET A 1 -29.42 -41.21 41.61
CA MET A 1 -28.05 -40.86 41.19
C MET A 1 -27.39 -42.10 40.59
N ARG A 2 -27.19 -42.16 39.27
CA ARG A 2 -26.43 -43.25 38.61
C ARG A 2 -25.10 -42.68 38.11
N THR A 3 -24.03 -43.00 38.81
CA THR A 3 -22.66 -42.67 38.43
C THR A 3 -22.15 -43.72 37.43
N PHE A 4 -21.92 -43.32 36.19
CA PHE A 4 -21.25 -44.14 35.19
C PHE A 4 -19.76 -44.25 35.53
N PHE A 5 -19.33 -45.41 36.02
CA PHE A 5 -17.92 -45.76 36.11
C PHE A 5 -17.42 -46.15 34.71
N LEU A 6 -16.68 -45.26 34.06
CA LEU A 6 -15.95 -45.58 32.84
C LEU A 6 -14.71 -46.44 33.18
N PRO A 7 -14.55 -47.66 32.62
CA PRO A 7 -13.42 -48.52 32.94
C PRO A 7 -12.15 -48.03 32.21
N LEU A 8 -11.31 -47.30 32.93
CA LEU A 8 -10.05 -46.68 32.46
C LEU A 8 -8.92 -47.66 32.05
N LYS A 9 -9.16 -48.97 31.98
CA LYS A 9 -8.10 -49.96 31.64
C LYS A 9 -7.97 -50.28 30.15
N LYS A 10 -8.87 -49.79 29.28
CA LYS A 10 -8.80 -50.00 27.82
C LYS A 10 -8.34 -48.77 27.02
N LEU A 11 -7.96 -47.69 27.69
CA LEU A 11 -7.54 -46.42 27.08
C LEU A 11 -6.02 -46.21 27.09
N ARG A 12 -5.21 -47.26 27.24
CA ARG A 12 -3.73 -47.16 27.18
C ARG A 12 -3.14 -47.71 25.88
N ARG A 13 -3.86 -48.57 25.16
CA ARG A 13 -3.35 -49.27 23.97
C ARG A 13 -3.36 -48.40 22.71
N ASN A 14 -4.22 -47.38 22.66
CA ASN A 14 -4.41 -46.56 21.46
C ASN A 14 -4.00 -45.08 21.63
N VAL A 15 -3.46 -44.70 22.80
CA VAL A 15 -3.06 -43.30 23.11
C VAL A 15 -2.08 -42.76 22.08
N LYS A 16 -1.17 -43.61 21.57
CA LYS A 16 -0.21 -43.22 20.53
C LYS A 16 -0.91 -42.81 19.23
N TYR A 17 -1.97 -43.52 18.83
CA TYR A 17 -2.77 -43.17 17.64
C TYR A 17 -3.62 -41.92 17.86
N PHE A 18 -4.13 -41.69 19.08
CA PHE A 18 -4.82 -40.45 19.43
C PHE A 18 -3.87 -39.24 19.40
N LEU A 19 -2.65 -39.39 19.94
CA LEU A 19 -1.63 -38.35 19.87
C LEU A 19 -1.21 -38.07 18.42
N PHE A 20 -0.98 -39.12 17.63
CA PHE A 20 -0.63 -38.97 16.22
C PHE A 20 -1.75 -38.29 15.41
N GLY A 21 -3.01 -38.67 15.67
CA GLY A 21 -4.18 -38.03 15.08
C GLY A 21 -4.29 -36.55 15.48
N ALA A 22 -4.06 -36.21 16.75
CA ALA A 22 -4.08 -34.81 17.21
C ALA A 22 -2.98 -33.96 16.55
N VAL A 23 -1.78 -34.50 16.37
CA VAL A 23 -0.68 -33.81 15.66
C VAL A 23 -1.00 -33.60 14.18
N LEU A 24 -1.59 -34.60 13.51
CA LEU A 24 -2.01 -34.45 12.12
C LEU A 24 -3.14 -33.43 11.96
N ILE A 25 -4.14 -33.46 12.85
CA ILE A 25 -5.26 -32.50 12.81
C ILE A 25 -4.77 -31.07 13.07
N THR A 26 -3.86 -30.87 14.02
CA THR A 26 -3.28 -29.55 14.28
C THR A 26 -2.45 -29.04 13.11
N GLY A 27 -1.65 -29.91 12.46
CA GLY A 27 -0.93 -29.56 11.24
C GLY A 27 -1.85 -29.19 10.07
N VAL A 28 -2.91 -29.96 9.85
CA VAL A 28 -3.92 -29.67 8.79
C VAL A 28 -4.68 -28.39 9.11
N LEU A 29 -5.06 -28.14 10.36
CA LEU A 29 -5.74 -26.92 10.77
C LEU A 29 -4.84 -25.69 10.61
N ALA A 30 -3.55 -25.79 10.95
CA ALA A 30 -2.58 -24.72 10.75
C ALA A 30 -2.40 -24.41 9.26
N ALA A 31 -2.20 -25.42 8.41
CA ALA A 31 -2.10 -25.24 6.97
C ALA A 31 -3.39 -24.65 6.36
N TYR A 32 -4.56 -25.07 6.86
CA TYR A 32 -5.84 -24.51 6.43
C TYR A 32 -5.99 -23.04 6.86
N LEU A 33 -5.59 -22.68 8.08
CA LEU A 33 -5.63 -21.29 8.54
C LEU A 33 -4.65 -20.40 7.77
N GLU A 34 -3.45 -20.88 7.45
CA GLU A 34 -2.49 -20.16 6.60
C GLU A 34 -3.00 -20.02 5.16
N PHE A 35 -3.64 -21.06 4.61
CA PHE A 35 -4.27 -21.02 3.29
C PHE A 35 -5.47 -20.04 3.26
N VAL A 36 -6.34 -20.07 4.28
CA VAL A 36 -7.47 -19.13 4.39
C VAL A 36 -6.99 -17.69 4.62
N ALA A 37 -5.92 -17.49 5.40
CA ALA A 37 -5.29 -16.19 5.56
C ALA A 37 -4.71 -15.67 4.24
N THR A 38 -4.10 -16.53 3.43
CA THR A 38 -3.62 -16.15 2.09
C THR A 38 -4.76 -15.90 1.11
N THR A 39 -5.85 -16.69 1.10
CA THR A 39 -6.98 -16.45 0.18
C THR A 39 -7.84 -15.25 0.56
N ASN A 40 -7.94 -14.90 1.84
CA ASN A 40 -8.69 -13.70 2.28
C ASN A 40 -7.97 -12.40 1.92
N THR A 41 -6.67 -12.45 1.58
CA THR A 41 -5.95 -11.29 1.01
C THR A 41 -6.12 -11.14 -0.50
N TRP A 42 -6.80 -12.10 -1.16
CA TRP A 42 -6.96 -12.15 -2.61
C TRP A 42 -8.29 -11.59 -3.14
N ASN A 43 -9.14 -11.03 -2.28
CA ASN A 43 -10.44 -10.48 -2.71
C ASN A 43 -10.67 -9.02 -2.29
N ASP A 44 -9.64 -8.19 -2.40
CA ASP A 44 -9.82 -6.74 -2.47
C ASP A 44 -9.59 -6.27 -3.91
N ASN A 45 -10.64 -6.41 -4.73
CA ASN A 45 -10.81 -5.65 -5.98
C ASN A 45 -11.21 -4.19 -5.69
N THR A 46 -10.77 -3.61 -4.58
CA THR A 46 -10.82 -2.17 -4.38
C THR A 46 -9.64 -1.57 -5.11
N GLN A 47 -9.90 -1.07 -6.32
CA GLN A 47 -9.08 -0.07 -6.97
C GLN A 47 -9.07 1.19 -6.07
N PHE A 48 -8.26 1.15 -5.02
CA PHE A 48 -8.01 2.28 -4.14
C PHE A 48 -7.19 3.29 -4.94
N SER A 49 -7.83 4.39 -5.33
CA SER A 49 -7.18 5.55 -5.93
C SER A 49 -6.84 6.53 -4.80
N PRO A 50 -5.58 6.65 -4.36
CA PRO A 50 -5.20 7.48 -3.21
C PRO A 50 -5.59 8.97 -3.35
N TRP A 51 -5.83 9.43 -4.58
CA TRP A 51 -6.19 10.81 -4.89
C TRP A 51 -7.67 11.11 -4.73
N ASN A 52 -8.54 10.09 -4.84
CA ASN A 52 -9.96 10.24 -4.55
C ASN A 52 -10.23 10.37 -3.05
N ASP A 53 -9.39 9.76 -2.21
CA ASP A 53 -9.53 9.75 -0.74
C ASP A 53 -8.73 10.85 -0.04
N MET A 54 -7.84 11.57 -0.76
CA MET A 54 -7.21 12.81 -0.29
C MET A 54 -8.16 14.01 -0.30
N ASN A 55 -9.43 13.85 -0.68
CA ASN A 55 -10.44 14.91 -0.66
C ASN A 55 -11.04 15.02 0.76
N PRO A 56 -10.75 16.09 1.53
CA PRO A 56 -11.01 16.16 2.98
C PRO A 56 -12.49 16.25 3.39
N TYR A 57 -13.46 16.07 2.47
CA TYR A 57 -14.90 16.29 2.73
C TYR A 57 -15.82 15.14 2.34
N LYS A 58 -15.32 13.90 2.13
CA LYS A 58 -16.18 12.78 1.71
C LYS A 58 -16.90 12.03 2.85
N HIS A 59 -16.77 12.47 4.09
CA HIS A 59 -17.41 11.86 5.26
C HIS A 59 -18.69 12.57 5.70
N GLU A 60 -19.66 12.78 4.81
CA GLU A 60 -21.05 13.00 5.23
C GLU A 60 -22.00 12.35 4.22
N GLY A 61 -22.80 11.37 4.66
CA GLY A 61 -23.86 10.86 3.79
C GLY A 61 -24.46 9.50 4.08
N GLU A 62 -24.49 9.00 5.32
CA GLU A 62 -25.44 7.92 5.67
C GLU A 62 -26.24 8.30 6.91
N ARG A 63 -27.35 9.00 6.66
CA ARG A 63 -28.67 8.93 7.35
C ARG A 63 -29.44 10.23 7.10
N GLU A 64 -30.41 10.18 6.21
CA GLU A 64 -31.83 10.37 6.53
C GLU A 64 -32.68 10.59 5.27
N SER A 65 -33.81 9.91 5.27
CA SER A 65 -34.87 9.98 4.27
C SER A 65 -35.58 11.33 4.34
N GLY A 66 -35.74 11.99 3.18
CA GLY A 66 -36.82 12.97 2.98
C GLY A 66 -36.41 14.30 2.38
N ARG A 67 -37.11 14.65 1.29
CA ARG A 67 -37.32 16.00 0.72
C ARG A 67 -36.27 16.50 -0.28
N ALA A 68 -36.67 16.45 -1.55
CA ALA A 68 -35.97 17.05 -2.68
C ALA A 68 -35.65 18.54 -2.47
N ARG A 69 -34.37 18.88 -2.49
CA ARG A 69 -33.86 20.24 -2.68
C ARG A 69 -32.47 20.17 -3.32
N GLY A 70 -32.37 20.72 -4.53
CA GLY A 70 -31.12 21.05 -5.22
C GLY A 70 -30.20 19.87 -5.55
N LYS A 71 -30.09 19.50 -6.84
CA LYS A 71 -28.93 18.74 -7.30
C LYS A 71 -27.68 19.62 -7.10
N GLY A 72 -27.03 19.49 -5.95
CA GLY A 72 -25.69 20.02 -5.74
C GLY A 72 -24.79 19.48 -6.84
N ARG A 73 -24.02 20.35 -7.48
CA ARG A 73 -23.02 19.94 -8.46
C ARG A 73 -22.12 18.90 -7.78
N PRO A 74 -21.80 17.76 -8.42
CA PRO A 74 -20.71 16.92 -7.95
C PRO A 74 -19.49 17.83 -7.78
N TRP A 75 -18.88 17.84 -6.60
CA TRP A 75 -17.69 18.63 -6.33
C TRP A 75 -16.60 18.20 -7.32
N GLU A 76 -16.37 19.03 -8.33
CA GLU A 76 -15.27 18.89 -9.27
C GLU A 76 -13.98 19.22 -8.51
N SER A 77 -12.99 18.33 -8.57
CA SER A 77 -11.70 18.55 -7.91
C SER A 77 -11.15 19.90 -8.37
N SER A 78 -10.95 20.84 -7.44
CA SER A 78 -10.35 22.14 -7.72
C SER A 78 -8.83 22.02 -7.88
N PHE A 79 -8.38 21.06 -8.69
CA PHE A 79 -7.02 21.08 -9.19
C PHE A 79 -6.88 22.29 -10.10
N ILE A 80 -6.24 23.32 -9.58
CA ILE A 80 -5.83 24.49 -10.36
C ILE A 80 -4.37 24.24 -10.72
N PRO A 81 -4.06 23.92 -11.99
CA PRO A 81 -2.68 23.73 -12.43
C PRO A 81 -1.85 24.95 -12.04
N GLN A 82 -0.76 24.71 -11.31
CA GLN A 82 0.16 25.78 -11.01
C GLN A 82 0.96 26.10 -12.27
N PRO A 83 1.11 27.38 -12.65
CA PRO A 83 1.87 27.75 -13.83
C PRO A 83 3.32 27.27 -13.67
N TRP A 84 3.79 26.52 -14.67
CA TRP A 84 5.16 26.01 -14.70
C TRP A 84 6.18 27.14 -14.65
N ARG A 85 7.29 26.92 -13.94
CA ARG A 85 8.41 27.86 -13.85
C ARG A 85 9.74 27.15 -14.13
N PRO A 86 10.70 27.80 -14.82
CA PRO A 86 12.01 27.21 -15.13
C PRO A 86 12.79 26.75 -13.89
N GLU A 87 12.60 27.42 -12.76
CA GLU A 87 13.24 27.08 -11.46
C GLU A 87 12.88 25.67 -10.95
N TYR A 88 11.76 25.09 -11.38
CA TYR A 88 11.32 23.75 -11.00
C TYR A 88 11.94 22.65 -11.87
N LYS A 89 12.59 23.00 -12.98
CA LYS A 89 13.18 22.00 -13.90
C LYS A 89 14.27 21.20 -13.19
N GLY A 90 14.17 19.86 -13.28
CA GLY A 90 15.14 18.95 -12.67
C GLY A 90 15.01 18.82 -11.15
N GLN A 91 13.88 19.22 -10.57
CA GLN A 91 13.59 19.08 -9.15
C GLN A 91 12.26 18.35 -8.94
N ALA A 92 12.18 17.57 -7.86
CA ALA A 92 10.95 17.00 -7.33
C ALA A 92 10.79 17.35 -5.85
N ASN A 93 9.56 17.48 -5.37
CA ASN A 93 9.29 17.70 -3.95
C ASN A 93 9.53 16.41 -3.18
N LEU A 94 10.07 16.52 -1.98
CA LEU A 94 10.24 15.43 -1.03
C LEU A 94 9.58 15.81 0.29
N HIS A 95 8.61 15.00 0.70
CA HIS A 95 8.03 15.01 2.04
C HIS A 95 8.64 13.87 2.86
N ILE A 96 9.00 14.18 4.11
CA ILE A 96 9.63 13.26 5.06
C ILE A 96 8.70 13.12 6.26
N PHE A 97 8.35 11.88 6.60
CA PHE A 97 7.53 11.49 7.73
C PHE A 97 8.38 10.67 8.71
N GLU A 98 8.99 11.32 9.69
CA GLU A 98 9.80 10.67 10.72
C GLU A 98 8.90 9.88 11.69
N ASP A 99 9.35 8.67 12.06
CA ASP A 99 8.72 7.78 13.04
C ASP A 99 7.26 7.33 12.79
N TRP A 100 6.70 7.64 11.61
CA TRP A 100 5.26 7.44 11.32
C TRP A 100 4.96 6.41 10.21
N CYS A 101 5.96 5.77 9.61
CA CYS A 101 5.72 4.87 8.47
C CYS A 101 5.22 3.48 8.86
N GLY A 102 5.51 3.02 10.07
CA GLY A 102 5.36 1.61 10.40
C GLY A 102 6.26 0.74 9.52
N SER A 103 5.83 -0.48 9.22
CA SER A 103 6.57 -1.41 8.35
C SER A 103 6.08 -1.44 6.91
N SER A 104 5.06 -0.65 6.52
CA SER A 104 4.59 -0.65 5.13
C SER A 104 3.85 0.60 4.68
N ILE A 105 3.75 0.78 3.35
CA ILE A 105 2.96 1.87 2.74
C ILE A 105 1.49 1.82 3.20
N ALA A 106 0.92 0.63 3.38
CA ALA A 106 -0.44 0.47 3.89
C ALA A 106 -0.57 0.97 5.34
N GLN A 107 0.46 0.82 6.18
CA GLN A 107 0.47 1.36 7.53
C GLN A 107 0.70 2.89 7.53
N LEU A 108 1.65 3.38 6.74
CA LEU A 108 1.89 4.82 6.56
C LEU A 108 0.60 5.56 6.15
N ARG A 109 -0.18 4.99 5.24
CA ARG A 109 -1.47 5.55 4.79
C ARG A 109 -2.56 5.62 5.85
N LYS A 110 -2.48 4.80 6.90
CA LYS A 110 -3.44 4.82 8.02
C LYS A 110 -3.12 5.94 9.02
N ASN A 111 -1.94 6.55 8.93
CA ASN A 111 -1.58 7.66 9.79
C ASN A 111 -2.36 8.93 9.40
N LEU A 112 -3.02 9.56 10.36
CA LEU A 112 -3.86 10.76 10.16
C LEU A 112 -3.07 11.94 9.56
N HIS A 113 -1.77 12.01 9.78
CA HIS A 113 -0.93 13.09 9.25
C HIS A 113 -0.49 12.85 7.81
N TYR A 114 -0.54 11.60 7.33
CA TYR A 114 -0.24 11.30 5.94
C TYR A 114 -1.44 11.65 5.04
N PRO A 115 -1.25 12.29 3.87
CA PRO A 115 0.00 12.80 3.30
C PRO A 115 0.23 14.30 3.50
N LEU A 116 -0.68 15.01 4.19
CA LEU A 116 -0.76 16.47 4.20
C LEU A 116 0.21 17.14 5.19
N TYR A 117 0.57 16.45 6.27
CA TYR A 117 1.35 16.99 7.39
C TYR A 117 2.68 16.24 7.56
N PRO A 118 3.64 16.36 6.62
CA PRO A 118 4.98 15.83 6.82
C PRO A 118 5.75 16.64 7.87
N HIS A 119 6.76 16.02 8.48
CA HIS A 119 7.68 16.69 9.42
C HIS A 119 8.60 17.67 8.68
N SER A 120 9.12 17.24 7.53
CA SER A 120 10.04 18.03 6.73
C SER A 120 9.60 18.07 5.26
N ARG A 121 9.74 19.24 4.63
CA ARG A 121 9.48 19.48 3.21
C ARG A 121 10.75 20.02 2.57
N THR A 122 11.21 19.39 1.50
CA THR A 122 12.41 19.79 0.76
C THR A 122 12.27 19.43 -0.72
N THR A 123 13.32 19.65 -1.52
CA THR A 123 13.38 19.22 -2.92
C THR A 123 14.59 18.32 -3.18
N VAL A 124 14.47 17.46 -4.18
CA VAL A 124 15.54 16.56 -4.64
C VAL A 124 15.81 16.75 -6.13
N LYS A 125 17.08 16.68 -6.52
CA LYS A 125 17.50 16.71 -7.93
C LYS A 125 17.66 15.32 -8.56
N LYS A 126 17.65 14.28 -7.73
CA LYS A 126 17.70 12.87 -8.13
C LYS A 126 16.57 12.13 -7.43
N LEU A 127 15.91 11.23 -8.15
CA LEU A 127 14.83 10.38 -7.63
C LEU A 127 15.40 9.16 -6.88
N ALA A 128 16.42 9.39 -6.06
CA ALA A 128 17.08 8.38 -5.23
C ALA A 128 17.53 9.07 -3.94
N VAL A 129 17.03 8.58 -2.80
CA VAL A 129 17.25 9.17 -1.49
C VAL A 129 17.66 8.07 -0.53
N THR A 130 18.71 8.32 0.25
CA THR A 130 19.21 7.40 1.28
C THR A 130 19.26 8.15 2.60
N PRO A 131 18.16 8.19 3.35
CA PRO A 131 18.14 8.86 4.65
C PRO A 131 18.94 8.07 5.69
N ARG A 132 19.33 8.75 6.77
CA ARG A 132 20.07 8.13 7.89
C ARG A 132 19.16 7.55 8.98
N TRP A 133 17.85 7.78 8.89
CA TRP A 133 16.86 7.30 9.84
C TRP A 133 16.46 5.86 9.54
N THR A 134 15.92 5.16 10.54
CA THR A 134 15.49 3.76 10.41
C THR A 134 13.97 3.60 10.33
N ASN A 135 13.20 4.56 10.83
CA ASN A 135 11.74 4.56 10.78
C ASN A 135 11.28 5.86 10.12
N TYR A 136 11.06 5.81 8.80
CA TYR A 136 10.71 6.99 8.03
C TYR A 136 9.83 6.64 6.83
N GLY A 137 8.91 7.54 6.50
CA GLY A 137 8.17 7.54 5.25
C GLY A 137 8.69 8.63 4.33
N LEU A 138 8.92 8.32 3.06
CA LEU A 138 9.24 9.32 2.04
C LEU A 138 8.13 9.39 1.00
N ARG A 139 7.77 10.61 0.60
CA ARG A 139 6.91 10.85 -0.56
C ARG A 139 7.60 11.83 -1.49
N ILE A 140 8.06 11.33 -2.64
CA ILE A 140 8.60 12.15 -3.72
C ILE A 140 7.48 12.40 -4.73
N PHE A 141 7.25 13.65 -5.12
CA PHE A 141 6.19 14.00 -6.07
C PHE A 141 6.51 15.29 -6.85
N GLY A 142 5.98 15.36 -8.07
CA GLY A 142 6.20 16.48 -8.99
C GLY A 142 5.89 16.07 -10.42
N TYR A 143 6.42 16.84 -11.38
CA TYR A 143 6.26 16.58 -12.81
C TYR A 143 7.54 16.02 -13.40
N LEU A 144 7.41 15.00 -14.24
CA LEU A 144 8.52 14.51 -15.05
C LEU A 144 8.54 15.26 -16.38
N HIS A 145 9.70 15.81 -16.74
CA HIS A 145 9.93 16.41 -18.04
C HIS A 145 10.94 15.54 -18.80
N PRO A 146 10.48 14.63 -19.67
CA PRO A 146 11.38 13.83 -20.49
C PRO A 146 12.23 14.72 -21.40
N HIS A 147 13.46 14.29 -21.70
CA HIS A 147 14.37 15.05 -22.56
C HIS A 147 13.98 14.94 -24.04
N SER A 148 13.34 13.85 -24.42
CA SER A 148 12.89 13.55 -25.77
C SER A 148 11.57 12.79 -25.73
N ASP A 149 10.82 12.83 -26.82
CA ASP A 149 9.65 11.99 -26.97
C ASP A 149 10.05 10.51 -27.10
N GLY A 150 9.16 9.60 -26.69
CA GLY A 150 9.36 8.16 -26.83
C GLY A 150 8.80 7.37 -25.65
N LYS A 151 9.04 6.06 -25.70
CA LYS A 151 8.59 5.13 -24.66
C LYS A 151 9.58 5.06 -23.51
N TYR A 152 9.06 5.19 -22.29
CA TYR A 152 9.81 5.11 -21.05
C TYR A 152 9.41 3.89 -20.23
N LEU A 153 10.40 3.27 -19.58
CA LEU A 153 10.21 2.26 -18.55
C LEU A 153 10.57 2.88 -17.21
N PHE A 154 9.69 2.70 -16.22
CA PHE A 154 9.92 3.15 -14.86
C PHE A 154 10.19 1.95 -13.98
N ALA A 155 11.28 2.01 -13.21
CA ALA A 155 11.62 0.98 -12.25
C ALA A 155 11.82 1.58 -10.86
N VAL A 156 11.44 0.83 -9.82
CA VAL A 156 11.58 1.25 -8.43
C VAL A 156 12.30 0.19 -7.60
N ALA A 157 13.17 0.64 -6.71
CA ALA A 157 13.85 -0.17 -5.71
C ALA A 157 13.80 0.58 -4.37
N SER A 158 13.54 -0.15 -3.30
CA SER A 158 13.41 0.36 -1.94
C SER A 158 13.63 -0.72 -0.90
N ASP A 159 13.88 -0.27 0.33
CA ASP A 159 13.96 -1.07 1.54
C ASP A 159 13.26 -0.28 2.66
N ASP A 160 12.06 -0.67 3.14
CA ASP A 160 11.26 -1.85 2.76
C ASP A 160 10.47 -1.64 1.46
N ASN A 161 9.21 -1.19 1.53
CA ASN A 161 8.28 -1.17 0.39
C ASN A 161 8.18 0.22 -0.24
N SER A 162 7.77 0.25 -1.51
CA SER A 162 7.50 1.49 -2.23
C SER A 162 6.51 1.30 -3.35
N GLU A 163 5.87 2.39 -3.75
CA GLU A 163 4.99 2.44 -4.89
C GLU A 163 5.33 3.62 -5.79
N PHE A 164 5.26 3.42 -7.10
CA PHE A 164 5.46 4.44 -8.12
C PHE A 164 4.16 4.68 -8.89
N TRP A 165 3.69 5.92 -8.85
CA TRP A 165 2.44 6.37 -9.45
C TRP A 165 2.73 7.43 -10.52
N LEU A 166 2.06 7.36 -11.67
CA LEU A 166 2.27 8.29 -12.78
C LEU A 166 0.95 8.62 -13.46
N SER A 167 0.73 9.91 -13.76
CA SER A 167 -0.28 10.34 -14.75
C SER A 167 0.41 10.54 -16.10
N LEU A 168 -0.27 10.24 -17.19
CA LEU A 168 0.20 10.52 -18.55
C LEU A 168 -0.13 11.94 -19.02
N ASP A 169 -0.89 12.69 -18.22
CA ASP A 169 -1.20 14.09 -18.45
C ASP A 169 -0.77 14.95 -17.23
N ASP A 170 -1.07 16.24 -17.30
CA ASP A 170 -0.75 17.20 -16.24
C ASP A 170 -1.69 17.10 -15.02
N SER A 171 -2.69 16.23 -15.07
CA SER A 171 -3.71 16.09 -14.04
C SER A 171 -3.32 15.03 -13.00
N PRO A 172 -3.18 15.42 -11.72
CA PRO A 172 -2.84 14.47 -10.66
C PRO A 172 -3.97 13.50 -10.35
N VAL A 173 -5.19 13.73 -10.84
CA VAL A 173 -6.34 12.82 -10.62
C VAL A 173 -6.22 11.54 -11.46
N ASN A 174 -5.44 11.58 -12.54
CA ASN A 174 -5.30 10.49 -13.52
C ASN A 174 -4.09 9.58 -13.25
N VAL A 175 -3.41 9.78 -12.13
CA VAL A 175 -2.28 8.93 -11.73
C VAL A 175 -2.71 7.48 -11.47
N ARG A 176 -1.88 6.55 -11.94
CA ARG A 176 -2.05 5.12 -11.77
C ARG A 176 -0.78 4.48 -11.24
N LEU A 177 -0.94 3.42 -10.45
CA LEU A 177 0.17 2.62 -9.96
C LEU A 177 0.82 1.89 -11.14
N LEU A 178 2.11 2.10 -11.35
CA LEU A 178 2.84 1.51 -12.47
C LEU A 178 3.91 0.51 -12.03
N ALA A 179 4.50 0.70 -10.84
CA ALA A 179 5.50 -0.18 -10.28
C ALA A 179 5.46 -0.15 -8.76
N LEU A 180 5.86 -1.25 -8.11
CA LEU A 180 5.95 -1.35 -6.65
C LEU A 180 6.98 -2.41 -6.21
N VAL A 181 7.54 -2.19 -5.03
CA VAL A 181 8.28 -3.18 -4.24
C VAL A 181 7.43 -3.48 -3.04
N GLY A 182 6.99 -4.73 -2.91
CA GLY A 182 6.26 -5.22 -1.73
C GLY A 182 4.84 -4.69 -1.55
N LYS A 183 4.06 -5.45 -0.79
CA LYS A 183 2.72 -5.03 -0.31
C LYS A 183 2.60 -5.14 1.20
N THR A 184 3.37 -6.04 1.80
CA THR A 184 3.14 -6.51 3.17
C THR A 184 4.04 -5.85 4.19
N GLY A 185 5.18 -5.30 3.76
CA GLY A 185 6.21 -4.81 4.67
C GLY A 185 7.46 -5.66 4.68
N ALA A 186 7.40 -6.89 4.18
CA ALA A 186 8.52 -7.83 4.24
C ALA A 186 9.42 -7.82 3.00
N GLU A 187 8.93 -7.27 1.89
CA GLU A 187 9.68 -7.24 0.64
C GLU A 187 10.52 -5.97 0.52
N TRP A 188 11.77 -6.15 0.13
CA TRP A 188 12.78 -5.11 -0.04
C TRP A 188 13.73 -5.46 -1.19
N THR A 189 14.50 -4.47 -1.65
CA THR A 189 15.47 -4.56 -2.75
C THR A 189 16.67 -3.66 -2.49
N ALA A 190 17.84 -4.11 -2.92
CA ALA A 190 19.05 -3.29 -2.84
C ALA A 190 18.98 -2.10 -3.82
N PRO A 191 19.70 -0.99 -3.57
CA PRO A 191 19.79 0.11 -4.52
C PRO A 191 20.25 -0.37 -5.91
N GLY A 192 19.44 -0.11 -6.94
CA GLY A 192 19.71 -0.53 -8.32
C GLY A 192 19.27 -1.97 -8.66
N GLU A 193 18.72 -2.72 -7.72
CA GLU A 193 18.19 -4.06 -7.95
C GLU A 193 16.75 -3.97 -8.48
N PHE A 194 16.59 -3.88 -9.79
CA PHE A 194 15.26 -3.74 -10.44
C PHE A 194 14.65 -5.06 -10.94
N GLY A 195 15.38 -6.17 -10.80
CA GLY A 195 15.01 -7.48 -11.35
C GLY A 195 14.53 -8.51 -10.33
N LYS A 196 14.40 -8.15 -9.05
CA LYS A 196 14.04 -9.10 -7.99
C LYS A 196 12.55 -9.46 -8.03
N TYR A 197 11.69 -8.47 -8.26
CA TYR A 197 10.26 -8.68 -8.41
C TYR A 197 9.77 -8.14 -9.76
N VAL A 198 8.88 -8.89 -10.41
CA VAL A 198 8.26 -8.48 -11.68
C VAL A 198 7.51 -7.15 -11.55
N SER A 199 6.97 -6.85 -10.36
CA SER A 199 6.25 -5.62 -10.08
C SER A 199 7.13 -4.37 -10.01
N GLN A 200 8.46 -4.49 -10.00
CA GLN A 200 9.36 -3.34 -9.88
C GLN A 200 9.44 -2.48 -11.12
N THR A 201 9.04 -3.00 -12.27
CA THR A 201 9.17 -2.32 -13.56
C THR A 201 7.81 -2.16 -14.22
N SER A 202 7.51 -0.96 -14.70
CA SER A 202 6.29 -0.67 -15.44
C SER A 202 6.27 -1.33 -16.82
N HIS A 203 5.10 -1.38 -17.44
CA HIS A 203 5.05 -1.47 -18.90
C HIS A 203 5.59 -0.17 -19.55
N PRO A 204 6.03 -0.21 -20.82
CA PRO A 204 6.40 1.01 -21.53
C PRO A 204 5.24 2.01 -21.56
N VAL A 205 5.52 3.27 -21.21
CA VAL A 205 4.56 4.37 -21.27
C VAL A 205 5.06 5.46 -22.21
N GLU A 206 4.12 6.11 -22.88
CA GLU A 206 4.30 7.22 -23.82
C GLU A 206 3.67 8.49 -23.26
#